data_AF-A0A1T4NHH7-F1
#
_entry.id   AF-A0A1T4NHH7-F1
#
_cell.length_a   1.000
_cell.length_b   1.000
_cell.length_c   1.000
_cell.angle_alpha   90.00
_cell.angle_beta   90.00
_cell.angle_gamma   90.00
#
_symmetry.space_group_name_H-M   'P 1'
#
loop_
_entity.id
_entity.type
_entity.pdbx_description
1 polymer ?
#
loop_
_entity_poly.entity_id
_entity_poly.type
_entity_poly.pdbx_seq_one_letter_code
_entity_poly.pdbx_strand_id
1 'polypeptide(L)'
;MIDNLIIREETSADYKETELMTMRSFWNKYWPGCTEHFLIRIIRESKDYIPEISRIAEVDGKIVGAVYYTKAWIVDGDARHEIATFGPLAVEPTMEGNDIGGALMRETIKLAKEAGIKAIALMGEPNYYPRFGFKRGAECGITDAQGNTFDALMCLPLSDDFSQVKGKLIESADFEKLEDENRLEEINKEFPVYRKVKVQEGFMQIFEQHLGVVKAIDGDKYMVRYWELLIPAKLSDDLTKEPSVGSDVKFIWNHKGESKITQVFKNLLED
;
A
#
# COMPACT_ATOMS: atom_id res chain seq x y z
N MET A 1 16.54 -12.31 -1.86
CA MET A 1 16.54 -10.85 -2.06
C MET A 1 16.75 -10.65 -3.55
N ILE A 2 16.02 -9.74 -4.19
CA ILE A 2 16.28 -9.43 -5.60
C ILE A 2 17.72 -8.92 -5.69
N ASP A 3 18.50 -9.50 -6.60
CA ASP A 3 19.83 -8.99 -6.92
C ASP A 3 19.71 -7.56 -7.47
N ASN A 4 20.63 -6.67 -7.10
CA ASN A 4 20.63 -5.25 -7.50
C ASN A 4 19.49 -4.38 -6.95
N LEU A 5 18.80 -4.79 -5.88
CA LEU A 5 17.87 -3.88 -5.19
C LEU A 5 18.64 -2.73 -4.54
N ILE A 6 18.35 -1.50 -4.98
CA ILE A 6 18.92 -0.26 -4.43
C ILE A 6 17.83 0.48 -3.66
N ILE A 7 18.11 0.83 -2.40
CA ILE A 7 17.26 1.74 -1.61
C ILE A 7 17.97 3.09 -1.53
N ARG A 8 17.28 4.15 -1.93
CA ARG A 8 17.84 5.51 -1.95
C ARG A 8 16.77 6.57 -1.69
N GLU A 9 17.24 7.79 -1.46
CA GLU A 9 16.38 8.98 -1.43
C GLU A 9 15.74 9.21 -2.80
N GLU A 10 14.54 9.77 -2.76
CA GLU A 10 13.83 10.23 -3.95
C GLU A 10 14.41 11.57 -4.42
N THR A 11 14.54 11.73 -5.73
CA THR A 11 14.84 13.02 -6.38
C THR A 11 13.65 13.49 -7.21
N SER A 12 13.63 14.76 -7.59
CA SER A 12 12.57 15.30 -8.47
C SER A 12 12.47 14.60 -9.83
N ALA A 13 13.55 13.95 -10.28
CA ALA A 13 13.54 13.17 -11.53
C ALA A 13 12.71 11.87 -11.39
N ASP A 14 12.53 11.37 -10.17
CA ASP A 14 11.82 10.11 -9.89
C ASP A 14 10.30 10.31 -9.77
N TYR A 15 9.81 11.55 -9.63
CA TYR A 15 8.45 11.85 -9.18
C TYR A 15 7.35 11.20 -10.03
N LYS A 16 7.51 11.18 -11.36
CA LYS A 16 6.52 10.56 -12.25
C LYS A 16 6.50 9.05 -12.13
N GLU A 17 7.67 8.43 -12.01
CA GLU A 17 7.80 6.98 -11.92
C GLU A 17 7.29 6.46 -10.58
N THR A 18 7.58 7.17 -9.48
CA THR A 18 7.05 6.81 -8.16
C THR A 18 5.54 7.01 -8.09
N GLU A 19 5.00 8.10 -8.64
CA GLU A 19 3.54 8.31 -8.73
C GLU A 19 2.86 7.21 -9.56
N LEU A 20 3.41 6.86 -10.73
CA LEU A 20 2.86 5.80 -11.57
C LEU A 20 2.91 4.43 -10.89
N MET A 21 4.05 4.06 -10.30
CA MET A 21 4.21 2.80 -9.58
C MET A 21 3.25 2.72 -8.39
N THR A 22 3.09 3.81 -7.63
CA THR A 22 2.12 3.87 -6.55
C THR A 22 0.68 3.76 -7.05
N MET A 23 0.32 4.44 -8.14
CA MET A 23 -0.99 4.27 -8.77
C MET A 23 -1.25 2.80 -9.09
N ARG A 24 -0.28 2.11 -9.71
CA ARG A 24 -0.38 0.68 -10.03
C ARG A 24 -0.55 -0.18 -8.76
N SER A 25 0.20 0.10 -7.71
CA SER A 25 0.17 -0.66 -6.44
C SER A 25 -1.21 -0.62 -5.75
N PHE A 26 -1.93 0.49 -5.86
CA PHE A 26 -3.21 0.69 -5.16
C PHE A 26 -4.45 0.62 -6.07
N TRP A 27 -4.28 0.56 -7.39
CA TRP A 27 -5.40 0.57 -8.34
C TRP A 27 -6.40 -0.56 -8.08
N ASN A 28 -7.66 -0.22 -7.80
CA ASN A 28 -8.75 -1.13 -7.44
C ASN A 28 -8.49 -1.97 -6.17
N LYS A 29 -7.51 -1.61 -5.32
CA LYS A 29 -7.16 -2.37 -4.11
C LYS A 29 -8.16 -2.16 -2.97
N TYR A 30 -8.54 -0.90 -2.73
CA TYR A 30 -9.45 -0.51 -1.66
C TYR A 30 -10.79 0.02 -2.17
N TRP A 31 -10.81 0.62 -3.35
CA TRP A 31 -11.99 1.17 -4.02
C TRP A 31 -11.68 1.35 -5.52
N PRO A 32 -12.68 1.62 -6.39
CA PRO A 32 -12.43 1.76 -7.82
C PRO A 32 -11.46 2.88 -8.20
N GLY A 33 -10.29 2.52 -8.75
CA GLY A 33 -9.19 3.45 -8.93
C GLY A 33 -8.30 3.52 -7.69
N CYS A 34 -7.71 4.69 -7.43
CA CYS A 34 -6.87 4.96 -6.26
C CYS A 34 -6.61 6.48 -6.13
N THR A 35 -6.06 6.92 -4.99
CA THR A 35 -5.62 8.31 -4.74
C THR A 35 -4.19 8.40 -4.24
N GLU A 36 -3.52 7.27 -4.03
CA GLU A 36 -2.24 7.18 -3.34
C GLU A 36 -1.10 7.87 -4.12
N HIS A 37 -1.18 7.92 -5.45
CA HIS A 37 -0.26 8.71 -6.28
C HIS A 37 -0.45 10.23 -6.08
N PHE A 38 -1.69 10.67 -5.83
CA PHE A 38 -1.97 12.06 -5.47
C PHE A 38 -1.54 12.37 -4.03
N LEU A 39 -1.73 11.43 -3.10
CA LEU A 39 -1.23 11.55 -1.72
C LEU A 39 0.28 11.83 -1.70
N ILE A 40 1.07 11.15 -2.54
CA ILE A 40 2.52 11.41 -2.61
C ILE A 40 2.82 12.86 -3.00
N ARG A 41 2.09 13.47 -3.95
CA ARG A 41 2.27 14.88 -4.28
C ARG A 41 1.95 15.80 -3.11
N ILE A 42 0.83 15.53 -2.42
CA ILE A 42 0.44 16.26 -1.21
C ILE A 42 1.54 16.17 -0.15
N ILE A 43 2.10 14.98 0.06
CA ILE A 43 3.17 14.75 1.01
C ILE A 43 4.41 15.58 0.64
N ARG A 44 4.89 15.52 -0.60
CA ARG A 44 6.08 16.28 -1.02
C ARG A 44 5.93 17.79 -0.85
N GLU A 45 4.70 18.31 -0.93
CA GLU A 45 4.37 19.72 -0.71
C GLU A 45 4.14 20.07 0.77
N SER A 46 3.99 19.07 1.63
CA SER A 46 3.70 19.26 3.04
C SER A 46 4.91 19.73 3.83
N LYS A 47 4.69 20.67 4.75
CA LYS A 47 5.70 21.03 5.77
C LYS A 47 5.99 19.90 6.76
N ASP A 48 5.09 18.91 6.84
CA ASP A 48 5.19 17.77 7.75
C ASP A 48 5.92 16.59 7.08
N TYR A 49 6.34 16.72 5.82
CA TYR A 49 7.12 15.70 5.13
C TYR A 49 8.47 15.45 5.82
N ILE A 50 8.85 14.17 5.93
CA ILE A 50 10.13 13.73 6.48
C ILE A 50 10.95 13.07 5.35
N PRO A 51 11.53 13.86 4.44
CA PRO A 51 12.29 13.35 3.29
C PRO A 51 13.53 12.54 3.71
N GLU A 52 14.14 12.84 4.86
CA GLU A 52 15.35 12.17 5.34
C GLU A 52 15.12 10.70 5.69
N ILE A 53 13.88 10.29 5.98
CA ILE A 53 13.48 8.90 6.24
C ILE A 53 12.83 8.26 5.01
N SER A 54 12.12 9.04 4.19
CA SER A 54 11.39 8.53 3.03
C SER A 54 12.32 7.91 1.98
N ARG A 55 11.94 6.76 1.41
CA ARG A 55 12.83 5.99 0.52
C ARG A 55 12.07 5.42 -0.66
N ILE A 56 12.80 5.31 -1.76
CA ILE A 56 12.39 4.55 -2.95
C ILE A 56 13.27 3.31 -3.09
N ALA A 57 12.71 2.29 -3.73
CA ALA A 57 13.38 1.06 -4.10
C ALA A 57 13.49 0.99 -5.62
N GLU A 58 14.69 0.70 -6.11
CA GLU A 58 15.02 0.63 -7.53
C GLU A 58 15.63 -0.74 -7.85
N VAL A 59 15.25 -1.32 -8.99
CA VAL A 59 15.86 -2.52 -9.57
C VAL A 59 16.13 -2.24 -11.04
N ASP A 60 17.39 -2.40 -11.46
CA ASP A 60 17.83 -2.21 -12.85
C ASP A 60 17.36 -0.87 -13.46
N GLY A 61 17.45 0.23 -12.70
CA GLY A 61 17.05 1.56 -13.16
C GLY A 61 15.55 1.85 -13.07
N LYS A 62 14.73 0.91 -12.59
CA LYS A 62 13.27 1.06 -12.48
C LYS A 62 12.84 1.19 -11.02
N ILE A 63 11.96 2.15 -10.75
CA ILE A 63 11.32 2.29 -9.45
C ILE A 63 10.34 1.12 -9.25
N VAL A 64 10.53 0.36 -8.18
CA VAL A 64 9.74 -0.84 -7.84
C VAL A 64 9.13 -0.77 -6.45
N GLY A 65 9.36 0.30 -5.70
CA GLY A 65 8.70 0.55 -4.43
C GLY A 65 9.02 1.91 -3.86
N ALA A 66 8.19 2.38 -2.93
CA ALA A 66 8.38 3.65 -2.25
C ALA A 66 7.69 3.64 -0.88
N VAL A 67 8.21 4.43 0.06
CA VAL A 67 7.57 4.72 1.35
C VAL A 67 7.81 6.17 1.72
N TYR A 68 6.74 6.86 2.11
CA TYR A 68 6.76 8.28 2.43
C TYR A 68 6.34 8.51 3.87
N TYR A 69 7.17 9.23 4.62
CA TYR A 69 6.97 9.54 6.02
C TYR A 69 6.53 10.98 6.20
N THR A 70 5.58 11.21 7.10
CA THR A 70 5.20 12.54 7.57
C THR A 70 5.20 12.57 9.09
N LYS A 71 5.28 13.77 9.65
CA LYS A 71 5.00 13.99 11.06
C LYS A 71 3.54 13.68 11.35
N ALA A 72 3.33 13.07 12.50
CA ALA A 72 2.03 12.88 13.12
C ALA A 72 2.14 13.18 14.61
N TRP A 73 1.02 13.14 15.31
CA TRP A 73 0.99 13.44 16.73
C TRP A 73 0.12 12.46 17.50
N ILE A 74 0.56 12.14 18.71
CA ILE A 74 -0.31 11.57 19.73
C ILE A 74 -0.77 12.69 20.64
N VAL A 75 -2.08 12.88 20.73
CA VAL A 75 -2.73 13.99 21.45
C VAL A 75 -3.60 13.47 22.58
N ASP A 76 -3.38 13.97 23.79
CA ASP A 76 -4.20 13.71 24.97
C ASP A 76 -4.40 15.01 25.77
N GLY A 77 -5.59 15.59 25.68
CA GLY A 77 -5.86 16.94 26.19
C GLY A 77 -4.93 17.98 25.57
N ASP A 78 -4.19 18.71 26.41
CA ASP A 78 -3.20 19.70 25.99
C ASP A 78 -1.82 19.10 25.64
N ALA A 79 -1.60 17.80 25.95
CA ALA A 79 -0.35 17.13 25.64
C ALA A 79 -0.32 16.74 24.16
N ARG A 80 0.77 17.09 23.48
CA ARG A 80 1.00 16.76 22.06
C ARG A 80 2.42 16.23 21.88
N HIS A 81 2.52 14.99 21.44
CA HIS A 81 3.79 14.31 21.20
C HIS A 81 3.98 14.09 19.71
N GLU A 82 5.05 14.68 19.14
CA GLU A 82 5.42 14.43 17.75
C GLU A 82 5.95 13.00 17.58
N ILE A 83 5.43 12.33 16.56
CA ILE A 83 5.84 11.00 16.10
C ILE A 83 5.91 11.02 14.57
N ALA A 84 6.25 9.90 13.96
CA ALA A 84 6.08 9.74 12.52
C ALA A 84 4.85 8.87 12.20
N THR A 85 4.22 9.12 11.06
CA THR A 85 3.39 8.16 10.32
C THR A 85 4.05 7.92 8.97
N PHE A 86 3.60 6.90 8.25
CA PHE A 86 3.96 6.74 6.85
C PHE A 86 2.79 6.22 6.05
N GLY A 87 2.81 6.55 4.77
CA GLY A 87 1.78 6.17 3.82
C GLY A 87 1.90 7.05 2.58
N PRO A 88 1.86 6.48 1.38
CA PRO A 88 1.75 5.06 1.10
C PRO A 88 3.10 4.32 1.28
N LEU A 89 3.03 3.04 1.66
CA LEU A 89 4.06 2.04 1.34
C LEU A 89 3.60 1.31 0.08
N ALA A 90 4.24 1.58 -1.04
CA ALA A 90 3.89 1.05 -2.35
C ALA A 90 4.97 0.09 -2.86
N VAL A 91 4.56 -0.98 -3.52
CA VAL A 91 5.43 -1.90 -4.26
C VAL A 91 4.81 -2.12 -5.63
N GLU A 92 5.66 -2.15 -6.67
CA GLU A 92 5.21 -2.46 -8.03
C GLU A 92 4.50 -3.82 -8.02
N PRO A 93 3.22 -3.89 -8.43
CA PRO A 93 2.42 -5.11 -8.32
C PRO A 93 3.08 -6.34 -8.95
N THR A 94 3.78 -6.18 -10.07
CA THR A 94 4.47 -7.30 -10.75
C THR A 94 5.78 -7.73 -10.08
N MET A 95 6.17 -7.03 -9.01
CA MET A 95 7.36 -7.31 -8.19
C MET A 95 7.01 -7.64 -6.74
N GLU A 96 5.73 -7.75 -6.39
CA GLU A 96 5.27 -8.23 -5.09
C GLU A 96 5.84 -9.63 -4.75
N GLY A 97 5.80 -10.01 -3.47
CA GLY A 97 6.37 -11.28 -3.02
C GLY A 97 7.90 -11.36 -2.97
N ASN A 98 8.62 -10.32 -3.44
CA ASN A 98 10.08 -10.27 -3.46
C ASN A 98 10.75 -9.52 -2.27
N ASP A 99 9.99 -9.27 -1.20
CA ASP A 99 10.45 -8.57 0.02
C ASP A 99 10.90 -7.10 -0.17
N ILE A 100 10.48 -6.43 -1.26
CA ILE A 100 10.78 -5.01 -1.51
C ILE A 100 10.21 -4.12 -0.39
N GLY A 101 8.92 -4.27 -0.07
CA GLY A 101 8.29 -3.52 1.02
C GLY A 101 8.96 -3.79 2.37
N GLY A 102 9.40 -5.03 2.60
CA GLY A 102 10.13 -5.37 3.82
C GLY A 102 11.52 -4.75 3.88
N ALA A 103 12.22 -4.65 2.76
CA ALA A 103 13.50 -3.96 2.67
C ALA A 103 13.35 -2.46 2.94
N LEU A 104 12.33 -1.81 2.35
CA LEU A 104 11.98 -0.41 2.63
C LEU A 104 11.65 -0.19 4.11
N MET A 105 10.84 -1.06 4.72
CA MET A 105 10.49 -0.94 6.14
C MET A 105 11.72 -1.06 7.05
N ARG A 106 12.60 -2.05 6.80
CA ARG A 106 13.80 -2.22 7.62
C ARG A 106 14.73 -1.01 7.54
N GLU A 107 14.94 -0.47 6.34
CA GLU A 107 15.78 0.72 6.15
C GLU A 107 15.16 1.96 6.79
N THR A 108 13.88 2.22 6.55
CA THR A 108 13.22 3.43 7.07
C THR A 108 12.98 3.40 8.57
N ILE A 109 12.74 2.24 9.19
CA ILE A 109 12.70 2.11 10.65
C ILE A 109 14.08 2.41 11.26
N LYS A 110 15.17 1.94 10.63
CA LYS A 110 16.53 2.27 11.07
C LYS A 110 16.78 3.78 11.00
N LEU A 111 16.46 4.41 9.88
CA LEU A 111 16.61 5.86 9.70
C LEU A 111 15.74 6.66 10.69
N ALA A 112 14.52 6.21 10.96
CA ALA A 112 13.66 6.84 11.96
C ALA A 112 14.28 6.82 13.37
N LYS A 113 14.90 5.70 13.76
CA LYS A 113 15.66 5.62 15.03
C LYS A 113 16.84 6.57 15.05
N GLU A 114 17.62 6.63 13.95
CA GLU A 114 18.78 7.52 13.82
C GLU A 114 18.39 9.00 13.85
N ALA A 115 17.23 9.35 13.30
CA ALA A 115 16.64 10.69 13.35
C ALA A 115 16.02 11.04 14.71
N GLY A 116 16.03 10.12 15.70
CA GLY A 116 15.50 10.35 17.04
C GLY A 116 13.97 10.30 17.13
N ILE A 117 13.28 9.78 16.11
CA ILE A 117 11.82 9.57 16.14
C ILE A 117 11.49 8.59 17.27
N LYS A 118 10.51 8.96 18.11
CA LYS A 118 10.17 8.22 19.33
C LYS A 118 9.21 7.05 19.08
N ALA A 119 8.35 7.18 18.07
CA ALA A 119 7.46 6.11 17.63
C ALA A 119 7.00 6.34 16.19
N ILE A 120 6.51 5.27 15.57
CA ILE A 120 5.78 5.31 14.31
C ILE A 120 4.37 4.76 14.57
N ALA A 121 3.32 5.47 14.16
CA ALA A 121 1.94 4.95 14.22
C ALA A 121 1.23 5.15 12.89
N LEU A 122 0.32 4.25 12.54
CA LEU A 122 -0.34 4.21 11.23
C LEU A 122 -1.66 3.44 11.25
N MET A 123 -2.45 3.61 10.19
CA MET A 123 -3.53 2.71 9.81
C MET A 123 -3.07 1.78 8.68
N GLY A 124 -3.11 0.46 8.87
CA GLY A 124 -2.54 -0.48 7.89
C GLY A 124 -2.89 -1.94 8.09
N GLU A 125 -2.29 -2.80 7.27
CA GLU A 125 -2.60 -4.24 7.22
C GLU A 125 -2.20 -4.98 8.52
N PRO A 126 -3.17 -5.46 9.32
CA PRO A 126 -2.94 -5.97 10.68
C PRO A 126 -2.03 -7.22 10.75
N ASN A 127 -1.92 -7.96 9.65
CA ASN A 127 -1.09 -9.15 9.53
C ASN A 127 0.28 -8.86 8.89
N TYR A 128 0.46 -7.67 8.30
CA TYR A 128 1.70 -7.30 7.65
C TYR A 128 2.70 -6.73 8.64
N TYR A 129 2.35 -5.63 9.32
CA TYR A 129 3.30 -4.85 10.11
C TYR A 129 3.83 -5.48 11.41
N PRO A 130 3.16 -6.46 12.06
CA PRO A 130 3.73 -7.13 13.23
C PRO A 130 5.10 -7.78 12.98
N ARG A 131 5.42 -8.14 11.74
CA ARG A 131 6.75 -8.70 11.36
C ARG A 131 7.91 -7.71 11.59
N PHE A 132 7.62 -6.41 11.72
CA PHE A 132 8.60 -5.36 12.01
C PHE A 132 8.53 -4.85 13.46
N GLY A 133 7.73 -5.49 14.31
CA GLY A 133 7.56 -5.14 15.72
C GLY A 133 6.41 -4.16 16.01
N PHE A 134 5.60 -3.79 15.00
CA PHE A 134 4.38 -3.02 15.25
C PHE A 134 3.42 -3.82 16.13
N LYS A 135 2.81 -3.13 17.09
CA LYS A 135 1.75 -3.64 17.96
C LYS A 135 0.43 -2.97 17.60
N ARG A 136 -0.69 -3.54 18.05
CA ARG A 136 -2.00 -2.88 17.88
C ARG A 136 -2.04 -1.59 18.68
N GLY A 137 -2.73 -0.58 18.17
CA GLY A 137 -2.88 0.73 18.81
C GLY A 137 -3.43 0.61 20.23
N ALA A 138 -4.41 -0.27 20.43
CA ALA A 138 -4.96 -0.61 21.76
C ALA A 138 -3.89 -1.01 22.78
N GLU A 139 -2.89 -1.81 22.37
CA GLU A 139 -1.80 -2.24 23.26
C GLU A 139 -0.87 -1.08 23.65
N CYS A 140 -0.81 -0.03 22.82
CA CYS A 140 -0.05 1.18 23.05
C CYS A 140 -0.88 2.32 23.68
N GLY A 141 -2.17 2.11 23.93
CA GLY A 141 -3.06 3.17 24.41
C GLY A 141 -3.28 4.28 23.37
N ILE A 142 -3.24 3.92 22.08
CA ILE A 142 -3.45 4.84 20.96
C ILE A 142 -4.80 4.54 20.29
N THR A 143 -5.56 5.59 20.01
CA THR A 143 -6.84 5.54 19.29
C THR A 143 -6.78 6.35 18.00
N ASP A 144 -7.79 6.24 17.15
CA ASP A 144 -8.03 7.23 16.08
C ASP A 144 -8.42 8.61 16.69
N ALA A 145 -8.65 9.59 15.82
CA ALA A 145 -9.08 10.93 16.22
C ALA A 145 -10.45 10.96 16.94
N GLN A 146 -11.30 9.97 16.68
CA GLN A 146 -12.64 9.82 17.25
C GLN A 146 -12.63 9.03 18.59
N GLY A 147 -11.51 8.44 18.98
CA GLY A 147 -11.38 7.64 20.20
C GLY A 147 -11.63 6.14 20.00
N ASN A 148 -11.75 5.65 18.76
CA ASN A 148 -11.92 4.24 18.46
C ASN A 148 -10.57 3.52 18.34
N THR A 149 -10.59 2.23 18.57
CA THR A 149 -9.46 1.34 18.28
C THR A 149 -9.85 0.35 17.20
N PHE A 150 -8.91 0.10 16.29
CA PHE A 150 -9.05 -0.92 15.25
C PHE A 150 -7.82 -1.78 15.23
N ASP A 151 -8.02 -2.99 14.75
CA ASP A 151 -6.94 -3.92 14.46
C ASP A 151 -5.90 -3.33 13.48
N ALA A 152 -6.35 -2.50 12.54
CA ALA A 152 -5.48 -1.84 11.56
C ALA A 152 -4.71 -0.63 12.14
N LEU A 153 -5.15 -0.06 13.28
CA LEU A 153 -4.40 0.98 13.96
C LEU A 153 -3.22 0.32 14.67
N MET A 154 -1.99 0.72 14.32
CA MET A 154 -0.77 0.09 14.80
C MET A 154 0.27 1.12 15.23
N CYS A 155 1.13 0.71 16.15
CA CYS A 155 2.21 1.54 16.68
C CYS A 155 3.48 0.72 16.88
N LEU A 156 4.61 1.32 16.52
CA LEU A 156 5.96 0.84 16.78
C LEU A 156 6.70 1.87 17.66
N PRO A 157 6.78 1.63 18.98
CA PRO A 157 7.67 2.40 19.84
C PRO A 157 9.13 2.20 19.41
N LEU A 158 9.87 3.30 19.25
CA LEU A 158 11.30 3.29 18.87
C LEU A 158 12.22 3.72 20.02
N SER A 159 11.65 4.26 21.10
CA SER A 159 12.35 4.79 22.27
C SER A 159 11.59 4.46 23.55
N ASP A 160 12.30 4.18 24.64
CA ASP A 160 11.69 3.86 25.95
C ASP A 160 10.87 5.04 26.52
N ASP A 161 11.29 6.28 26.19
CA ASP A 161 10.56 7.52 26.50
C ASP A 161 9.11 7.53 25.98
N PHE A 162 8.78 6.73 24.96
CA PHE A 162 7.43 6.65 24.41
C PHE A 162 6.49 5.75 25.23
N SER A 163 7.01 4.97 26.18
CA SER A 163 6.23 3.96 26.93
C SER A 163 5.05 4.52 27.73
N GLN A 164 5.05 5.82 28.04
CA GLN A 164 3.97 6.50 28.78
C GLN A 164 3.06 7.34 27.88
N VAL A 165 3.40 7.51 26.59
CA VAL A 165 2.62 8.31 25.66
C VAL A 165 1.37 7.54 25.22
N LYS A 166 0.21 8.17 25.36
CA LYS A 166 -1.11 7.64 25.01
C LYS A 166 -1.96 8.76 24.43
N GLY A 167 -3.01 8.40 23.70
CA GLY A 167 -3.95 9.38 23.16
C GLY A 167 -4.34 9.11 21.72
N LYS A 168 -4.82 10.16 21.06
CA LYS A 168 -5.35 10.09 19.69
C LYS A 168 -4.23 10.28 18.68
N LEU A 169 -4.15 9.39 17.69
CA LEU A 169 -3.35 9.61 16.50
C LEU A 169 -3.99 10.72 15.65
N ILE A 170 -3.24 11.79 15.43
CA ILE A 170 -3.60 12.91 14.57
C ILE A 170 -2.53 13.02 13.49
N GLU A 171 -2.95 12.91 12.23
CA GLU A 171 -2.07 13.02 11.07
C GLU A 171 -1.98 14.47 10.57
N SER A 172 -1.17 14.72 9.55
CA SER A 172 -1.08 16.05 8.93
C SER A 172 -2.44 16.46 8.36
N ALA A 173 -2.86 17.69 8.65
CA ALA A 173 -4.06 18.28 8.04
C ALA A 173 -3.92 18.43 6.52
N ASP A 174 -2.70 18.37 5.96
CA ASP A 174 -2.51 18.38 4.51
C ASP A 174 -3.19 17.19 3.81
N PHE A 175 -3.47 16.08 4.51
CA PHE A 175 -4.18 14.93 3.96
C PHE A 175 -5.64 15.25 3.59
N GLU A 176 -6.25 16.29 4.18
CA GLU A 176 -7.58 16.79 3.79
C GLU A 176 -7.60 17.26 2.31
N LYS A 177 -6.44 17.62 1.74
CA LYS A 177 -6.33 17.97 0.32
C LYS A 177 -6.66 16.81 -0.63
N LEU A 178 -6.72 15.57 -0.15
CA LEU A 178 -7.18 14.42 -0.92
C LEU A 178 -8.64 14.53 -1.35
N GLU A 179 -9.44 15.36 -0.67
CA GLU A 179 -10.84 15.63 -1.01
C GLU A 179 -11.00 16.52 -2.27
N ASP A 180 -9.91 17.08 -2.80
CA ASP A 180 -9.93 17.87 -4.04
C ASP A 180 -10.00 16.96 -5.28
N GLU A 181 -11.23 16.54 -5.61
CA GLU A 181 -11.52 15.69 -6.77
C GLU A 181 -11.07 16.32 -8.10
N ASN A 182 -11.19 17.63 -8.26
CA ASN A 182 -10.78 18.32 -9.48
C ASN A 182 -9.26 18.23 -9.67
N ARG A 183 -8.51 18.45 -8.60
CA ARG A 183 -7.05 18.30 -8.65
C ARG A 183 -6.63 16.87 -8.94
N LEU A 184 -7.30 15.88 -8.34
CA LEU A 184 -7.07 14.47 -8.65
C LEU A 184 -7.35 14.16 -10.13
N GLU A 185 -8.46 14.67 -10.69
CA GLU A 185 -8.81 14.50 -12.10
C GLU A 185 -7.76 15.09 -13.05
N GLU A 186 -7.26 16.29 -12.77
CA GLU A 186 -6.18 16.90 -13.57
C GLU A 186 -4.89 16.07 -13.49
N ILE A 187 -4.51 15.62 -12.30
CA ILE A 187 -3.32 14.78 -12.10
C ILE A 187 -3.45 13.45 -12.86
N ASN A 188 -4.63 12.84 -12.85
CA ASN A 188 -4.88 11.57 -13.53
C ASN A 188 -4.66 11.65 -15.04
N LYS A 189 -4.80 12.83 -15.67
CA LYS A 189 -4.55 13.01 -17.11
C LYS A 189 -3.08 12.84 -17.48
N GLU A 190 -2.18 12.89 -16.51
CA GLU A 190 -0.75 12.73 -16.70
C GLU A 190 -0.33 11.25 -16.77
N PHE A 191 -1.23 10.31 -16.45
CA PHE A 191 -0.95 8.89 -16.32
C PHE A 191 -1.76 8.03 -17.30
N PRO A 192 -1.32 6.78 -17.55
CA PRO A 192 -2.12 5.82 -18.30
C PRO A 192 -3.48 5.58 -17.66
N VAL A 193 -4.51 5.45 -18.50
CA VAL A 193 -5.85 5.10 -18.03
C VAL A 193 -5.93 3.60 -17.75
N TYR A 194 -6.30 3.24 -16.53
CA TYR A 194 -6.57 1.87 -16.12
C TYR A 194 -8.06 1.63 -15.92
N ARG A 195 -8.51 0.40 -16.17
CA ARG A 195 -9.91 0.03 -16.04
C ARG A 195 -10.30 -0.01 -14.56
N LYS A 196 -11.38 0.68 -14.18
CA LYS A 196 -11.93 0.65 -12.82
C LYS A 196 -12.87 -0.55 -12.64
N VAL A 197 -12.95 -1.05 -11.42
CA VAL A 197 -13.98 -2.02 -11.01
C VAL A 197 -15.31 -1.31 -10.76
N LYS A 198 -16.42 -1.99 -11.00
CA LYS A 198 -17.75 -1.57 -10.55
C LYS A 198 -17.81 -1.74 -9.05
N VAL A 199 -18.37 -0.76 -8.34
CA VAL A 199 -18.62 -0.85 -6.90
C VAL A 199 -19.55 -2.03 -6.65
N GLN A 200 -19.02 -3.13 -6.10
CA GLN A 200 -19.81 -4.27 -5.65
C GLN A 200 -19.69 -4.39 -4.13
N GLU A 201 -20.81 -4.67 -3.48
CA GLU A 201 -20.87 -4.86 -2.03
C GLU A 201 -19.97 -6.05 -1.62
N GLY A 202 -19.12 -5.87 -0.61
CA GLY A 202 -18.17 -6.89 -0.15
C GLY A 202 -16.92 -7.10 -1.02
N PHE A 203 -16.72 -6.28 -2.06
CA PHE A 203 -15.58 -6.41 -2.99
C PHE A 203 -14.25 -5.87 -2.45
N MET A 204 -14.23 -5.16 -1.33
CA MET A 204 -13.15 -4.20 -1.08
C MET A 204 -12.30 -4.59 0.12
N GLN A 205 -11.05 -4.96 -0.20
CA GLN A 205 -9.86 -5.28 0.61
C GLN A 205 -9.25 -6.59 0.11
N ILE A 206 -8.66 -6.51 -1.07
CA ILE A 206 -7.96 -7.64 -1.67
C ILE A 206 -6.57 -7.75 -1.03
N PHE A 207 -6.55 -8.25 0.20
CA PHE A 207 -5.31 -8.61 0.86
C PHE A 207 -4.87 -9.99 0.36
N GLU A 208 -3.59 -10.12 0.01
CA GLU A 208 -2.96 -11.38 -0.40
C GLU A 208 -3.54 -12.00 -1.70
N GLN A 209 -4.37 -11.26 -2.44
CA GLN A 209 -4.95 -11.69 -3.71
C GLN A 209 -4.86 -10.57 -4.75
N HIS A 210 -5.20 -10.91 -5.99
CA HIS A 210 -5.03 -10.04 -7.14
C HIS A 210 -6.25 -10.13 -8.06
N LEU A 211 -6.48 -9.05 -8.82
CA LEU A 211 -7.47 -9.03 -9.88
C LEU A 211 -6.80 -9.29 -11.22
N GLY A 212 -7.36 -10.21 -11.99
CA GLY A 212 -6.83 -10.53 -13.31
C GLY A 212 -7.93 -10.88 -14.30
N VAL A 213 -7.53 -11.12 -15.55
CA VAL A 213 -8.43 -11.52 -16.63
C VAL A 213 -7.93 -12.80 -17.27
N VAL A 214 -8.75 -13.83 -17.38
CA VAL A 214 -8.38 -15.06 -18.09
C VAL A 214 -8.20 -14.77 -19.58
N LYS A 215 -7.02 -15.06 -20.13
CA LYS A 215 -6.69 -14.83 -21.56
C LYS A 215 -6.62 -16.10 -22.38
N ALA A 216 -6.30 -17.23 -21.78
CA ALA A 216 -6.28 -18.52 -22.42
C ALA A 216 -6.55 -19.62 -21.39
N ILE A 217 -7.01 -20.78 -21.88
CA ILE A 217 -7.25 -21.98 -21.09
C ILE A 217 -6.55 -23.13 -21.82
N ASP A 218 -5.71 -23.86 -21.11
CA ASP A 218 -4.97 -25.03 -21.62
C ASP A 218 -5.07 -26.17 -20.60
N GLY A 219 -5.97 -27.13 -20.88
CA GLY A 219 -6.29 -28.20 -19.94
C GLY A 219 -6.84 -27.67 -18.61
N ASP A 220 -6.13 -27.96 -17.52
CA ASP A 220 -6.47 -27.51 -16.15
C ASP A 220 -5.83 -26.16 -15.76
N LYS A 221 -5.11 -25.50 -16.69
CA LYS A 221 -4.43 -24.22 -16.47
C LYS A 221 -5.16 -23.07 -17.13
N TYR A 222 -5.36 -22.01 -16.36
CA TYR A 222 -5.94 -20.74 -16.77
C TYR A 222 -4.86 -19.69 -16.78
N MET A 223 -4.61 -19.10 -17.95
CA MET A 223 -3.60 -18.05 -18.11
C MET A 223 -4.23 -16.71 -17.73
N VAL A 224 -3.98 -16.26 -16.51
CA VAL A 224 -4.54 -15.02 -15.94
C VAL A 224 -3.61 -13.87 -16.24
N ARG A 225 -4.10 -12.87 -16.98
CA ARG A 225 -3.38 -11.62 -17.16
C ARG A 225 -3.50 -10.77 -15.90
N TYR A 226 -2.35 -10.42 -15.33
CA TYR A 226 -2.19 -9.49 -14.22
C TYR A 226 -1.14 -8.46 -14.63
N TRP A 227 -1.58 -7.21 -14.85
CA TRP A 227 -0.77 -6.19 -15.52
C TRP A 227 -0.20 -6.70 -16.86
N GLU A 228 1.11 -6.56 -17.08
CA GLU A 228 1.83 -7.12 -18.22
C GLU A 228 2.13 -8.63 -18.11
N LEU A 229 1.95 -9.24 -16.93
CA LEU A 229 2.24 -10.65 -16.71
C LEU A 229 1.09 -11.55 -17.14
N LEU A 230 1.45 -12.75 -17.59
CA LEU A 230 0.51 -13.84 -17.84
C LEU A 230 0.84 -14.99 -16.89
N ILE A 231 0.04 -15.13 -15.84
CA ILE A 231 0.29 -16.04 -14.72
C ILE A 231 -0.55 -17.31 -14.92
N PRO A 232 0.06 -18.50 -14.98
CA PRO A 232 -0.68 -19.76 -14.98
C PRO A 232 -1.30 -20.00 -13.60
N ALA A 233 -2.60 -20.22 -13.55
CA ALA A 233 -3.33 -20.54 -12.33
C ALA A 233 -4.27 -21.74 -12.53
N LYS A 234 -4.53 -22.49 -11.46
CA LYS A 234 -5.58 -23.51 -11.41
C LYS A 234 -6.81 -22.99 -10.68
N LEU A 235 -7.91 -23.72 -10.73
CA LEU A 235 -9.08 -23.40 -9.92
C LEU A 235 -8.83 -23.79 -8.46
N SER A 236 -9.32 -22.99 -7.52
CA SER A 236 -9.40 -23.39 -6.12
C SER A 236 -10.49 -24.45 -5.93
N ASP A 237 -10.33 -25.30 -4.91
CA ASP A 237 -11.25 -26.42 -4.66
C ASP A 237 -12.66 -25.96 -4.25
N ASP A 238 -12.77 -24.73 -3.75
CA ASP A 238 -14.01 -24.07 -3.31
C ASP A 238 -14.69 -23.24 -4.40
N LEU A 239 -14.16 -23.24 -5.62
CA LEU A 239 -14.69 -22.41 -6.71
C LEU A 239 -16.04 -22.95 -7.22
N THR A 240 -17.07 -22.11 -7.13
CA THR A 240 -18.44 -22.49 -7.51
C THR A 240 -18.76 -22.28 -8.99
N LYS A 241 -17.87 -21.61 -9.73
CA LYS A 241 -18.07 -21.27 -11.14
C LYS A 241 -16.74 -21.31 -11.89
N GLU A 242 -16.72 -22.00 -13.03
CA GLU A 242 -15.56 -22.00 -13.92
C GLU A 242 -15.47 -20.69 -14.74
N PRO A 243 -14.28 -20.10 -14.89
CA PRO A 243 -14.09 -18.95 -15.75
C PRO A 243 -13.94 -19.35 -17.22
N SER A 244 -14.41 -18.50 -18.12
CA SER A 244 -14.12 -18.56 -19.56
C SER A 244 -13.05 -17.53 -19.94
N VAL A 245 -12.48 -17.63 -21.14
CA VAL A 245 -11.63 -16.57 -21.70
C VAL A 245 -12.39 -15.24 -21.69
N GLY A 246 -11.75 -14.20 -21.16
CA GLY A 246 -12.34 -12.88 -20.94
C GLY A 246 -12.95 -12.68 -19.55
N SER A 247 -13.05 -13.72 -18.71
CA SER A 247 -13.56 -13.59 -17.35
C SER A 247 -12.63 -12.78 -16.46
N ASP A 248 -13.18 -11.82 -15.74
CA ASP A 248 -12.52 -11.18 -14.60
C ASP A 248 -12.49 -12.18 -13.43
N VAL A 249 -11.32 -12.31 -12.79
CA VAL A 249 -11.09 -13.25 -11.70
C VAL A 249 -10.35 -12.60 -10.54
N LYS A 250 -10.61 -13.11 -9.34
CA LYS A 250 -9.72 -12.94 -8.18
C LYS A 250 -8.84 -14.17 -8.11
N PHE A 251 -7.56 -13.98 -7.88
CA PHE A 251 -6.61 -15.09 -7.80
C PHE A 251 -5.51 -14.81 -6.78
N ILE A 252 -4.94 -15.87 -6.22
CA ILE A 252 -3.73 -15.84 -5.40
C ILE A 252 -2.55 -16.09 -6.33
N TRP A 253 -1.62 -15.13 -6.39
CA TRP A 253 -0.34 -15.33 -7.08
C TRP A 253 0.69 -15.98 -6.16
N ASN A 254 1.04 -17.24 -6.45
CA ASN A 254 2.09 -17.96 -5.73
C ASN A 254 3.39 -17.98 -6.54
N HIS A 255 4.36 -17.16 -6.16
CA HIS A 255 5.65 -17.04 -6.86
C HIS A 255 6.50 -18.32 -6.84
N LYS A 256 6.28 -19.22 -5.87
CA LYS A 256 7.08 -20.45 -5.68
C LYS A 256 6.26 -21.73 -5.90
N GLY A 257 5.05 -21.61 -6.41
CA GLY A 257 4.14 -22.74 -6.52
C GLY A 257 2.98 -22.47 -7.46
N GLU A 258 1.90 -23.19 -7.23
CA GLU A 258 0.71 -23.08 -8.06
C GLU A 258 -0.15 -21.88 -7.61
N SER A 259 -0.44 -21.00 -8.56
CA SER A 259 -1.40 -19.90 -8.37
C SER A 259 -2.82 -20.42 -8.48
N LYS A 260 -3.78 -19.81 -7.77
CA LYS A 260 -5.16 -20.30 -7.71
C LYS A 260 -6.17 -19.19 -7.98
N ILE A 261 -7.12 -19.44 -8.88
CA ILE A 261 -8.32 -18.62 -9.07
C ILE A 261 -9.29 -18.95 -7.95
N THR A 262 -9.64 -17.94 -7.15
CA THR A 262 -10.48 -18.07 -5.95
C THR A 262 -11.89 -17.54 -6.17
N GLN A 263 -12.09 -16.72 -7.21
CA GLN A 263 -13.40 -16.17 -7.53
C GLN A 263 -13.49 -15.79 -9.01
N VAL A 264 -14.66 -16.03 -9.60
CA VAL A 264 -14.99 -15.60 -10.96
C VAL A 264 -16.09 -14.55 -10.90
N PHE A 265 -15.88 -13.41 -11.54
CA PHE A 265 -16.85 -12.34 -11.55
C PHE A 265 -17.66 -12.33 -12.86
N LYS A 266 -18.85 -11.73 -12.80
CA LYS A 266 -19.65 -11.40 -13.99
C LYS A 266 -19.61 -9.89 -14.16
N ASN A 267 -18.81 -9.40 -15.11
CA ASN A 267 -18.70 -7.98 -15.46
C ASN A 267 -18.19 -7.10 -14.31
N LEU A 268 -17.03 -7.45 -13.72
CA LEU A 268 -16.50 -6.73 -12.56
C LEU A 268 -15.98 -5.34 -12.95
N LEU A 269 -15.42 -5.20 -14.14
CA LEU A 269 -14.79 -3.98 -14.57
C LEU A 269 -15.75 -3.13 -15.44
N GLU A 270 -15.61 -1.80 -15.40
CA GLU A 270 -16.42 -0.86 -16.22
C GLU A 270 -16.19 -1.09 -17.71
N ASP A 271 -17.20 -0.92 -18.56
CA ASP A 271 -17.08 -1.15 -20.00
C ASP A 271 -16.37 0.00 -20.72
#